data_AF-A0A3M1I398-F1
#
_entry.id   AF-A0A3M1I398-F1
#
_cell.length_a   1.000
_cell.length_b   1.000
_cell.length_c   1.000
_cell.angle_alpha   90.00
_cell.angle_beta   90.00
_cell.angle_gamma   90.00
#
_symmetry.space_group_name_H-M   'P 1'
#
loop_
_entity.id
_entity.type
_entity.pdbx_description
1 polymer ?
#
loop_
_entity_poly.entity_id
_entity_poly.type
_entity_poly.pdbx_seq_one_letter_code
_entity_poly.pdbx_strand_id
1 'polypeptide(L)'
;MLPPHSLVPSLTETPPPAIPERRRLTLEWPPTLRVGDADVIRLTLEVDEMGDITPTAEIEGHQVRGETVVLPNLYETHKVIAEARLDMAGAQVKPEGVIGEALLPGQAVTFYWSVRLPQAGRYRGTVWLHLRFIPKEGGEELRRAVTAQFVEIEAVTLFGLTGNAARLVGALGSAIGSVLGFPFFGDVFRWLWKRRKARRRD
;
A
#
# COMPACT_ATOMS: atom_id res chain seq x y z
N MET A 1 68.29 18.86 2.89
CA MET A 1 67.71 17.52 2.64
C MET A 1 66.28 17.52 3.12
N LEU A 2 65.31 17.51 2.21
CA LEU A 2 63.88 17.33 2.49
C LEU A 2 63.43 16.02 1.82
N PRO A 3 62.56 15.21 2.42
CA PRO A 3 62.12 13.95 1.84
C PRO A 3 61.15 14.20 0.66
N PRO A 4 61.14 13.34 -0.37
CA PRO A 4 60.16 13.44 -1.45
C PRO A 4 58.78 13.00 -0.96
N HIS A 5 57.76 13.81 -1.25
CA HIS A 5 56.36 13.44 -1.09
C HIS A 5 56.02 12.30 -2.04
N SER A 6 55.67 11.13 -1.50
CA SER A 6 55.07 10.04 -2.25
C SER A 6 53.68 10.47 -2.71
N LEU A 7 53.53 10.77 -4.00
CA LEU A 7 52.23 10.92 -4.65
C LEU A 7 51.62 9.52 -4.75
N VAL A 8 50.72 9.17 -3.84
CA VAL A 8 49.85 8.01 -4.00
C VAL A 8 48.88 8.36 -5.15
N PRO A 9 48.86 7.61 -6.27
CA PRO A 9 47.87 7.86 -7.30
C PRO A 9 46.49 7.54 -6.74
N SER A 10 45.64 8.56 -6.64
CA SER A 10 44.21 8.39 -6.38
C SER A 10 43.63 7.55 -7.51
N LEU A 11 43.28 6.29 -7.23
CA LEU A 11 42.51 5.46 -8.15
C LEU A 11 41.22 6.20 -8.44
N THR A 12 41.13 6.78 -9.63
CA THR A 12 39.92 7.44 -10.10
C THR A 12 39.05 6.33 -10.64
N GLU A 13 38.20 5.75 -9.79
CA GLU A 13 37.15 4.85 -10.25
C GLU A 13 36.31 5.63 -11.25
N THR A 14 36.46 5.29 -12.53
CA THR A 14 35.65 5.89 -13.59
C THR A 14 34.24 5.35 -13.38
N PRO A 15 33.25 6.19 -13.02
CA PRO A 15 31.88 5.70 -12.89
C PRO A 15 31.49 5.09 -14.23
N PRO A 16 31.00 3.84 -14.25
CA PRO A 16 30.64 3.18 -15.50
C PRO A 16 29.63 4.04 -16.28
N PRO A 17 29.75 4.11 -17.61
CA PRO A 17 28.84 4.90 -18.43
C PRO A 17 27.42 4.34 -18.27
N ALA A 18 26.56 5.09 -17.60
CA ALA A 18 25.16 4.74 -17.38
C ALA A 18 24.30 5.85 -17.98
N ILE A 19 23.64 5.59 -19.10
CA ILE A 19 22.61 6.51 -19.61
C ILE A 19 21.42 6.41 -18.65
N PRO A 20 21.08 7.45 -17.88
CA PRO A 20 20.05 7.30 -16.87
C PRO A 20 18.67 6.95 -17.49
N GLU A 21 18.03 5.91 -16.96
CA GLU A 21 16.66 5.54 -17.30
C GLU A 21 15.70 6.41 -16.47
N ARG A 22 14.87 7.21 -17.16
CA ARG A 22 13.83 8.00 -16.49
C ARG A 22 12.63 7.10 -16.24
N ARG A 23 12.19 7.06 -14.98
CA ARG A 23 11.05 6.27 -14.55
C ARG A 23 10.03 7.14 -13.83
N ARG A 24 8.75 6.88 -14.05
CA ARG A 24 7.63 7.45 -13.31
C ARG A 24 7.33 6.56 -12.11
N LEU A 25 7.35 7.14 -10.92
CA LEU A 25 6.90 6.50 -9.70
C LEU A 25 5.50 7.01 -9.36
N THR A 26 4.53 6.11 -9.31
CA THR A 26 3.14 6.41 -8.98
C THR A 26 2.78 5.70 -7.68
N LEU A 27 2.35 6.46 -6.69
CA LEU A 27 1.86 5.98 -5.41
C LEU A 27 0.35 6.26 -5.31
N GLU A 28 -0.41 5.23 -4.95
CA GLU A 28 -1.85 5.28 -4.84
C GLU A 28 -2.33 4.67 -3.51
N TRP A 29 -3.22 5.36 -2.82
CA TRP A 29 -3.73 4.94 -1.51
C TRP A 29 -5.14 5.50 -1.23
N PRO A 30 -5.94 4.83 -0.38
CA PRO A 30 -7.24 5.36 0.04
C PRO A 30 -7.06 6.53 1.03
N PRO A 31 -7.66 7.71 0.80
CA PRO A 31 -7.54 8.83 1.73
C PRO A 31 -8.33 8.60 3.03
N THR A 32 -9.38 7.77 2.97
CA THR A 32 -10.22 7.40 4.11
C THR A 32 -10.48 5.91 4.09
N LEU A 33 -10.50 5.28 5.27
CA LEU A 33 -10.81 3.87 5.43
C LEU A 33 -11.72 3.66 6.64
N ARG A 34 -12.67 2.73 6.57
CA ARG A 34 -13.51 2.42 7.73
C ARG A 34 -12.76 1.55 8.73
N VAL A 35 -12.94 1.81 10.01
CA VAL A 35 -12.32 1.02 11.08
C VAL A 35 -12.68 -0.46 10.94
N GLY A 36 -11.65 -1.30 10.88
CA GLY A 36 -11.74 -2.76 10.73
C GLY A 36 -11.82 -3.27 9.29
N ASP A 37 -12.11 -2.40 8.32
CA ASP A 37 -12.01 -2.74 6.90
C ASP A 37 -10.54 -2.69 6.44
N ALA A 38 -10.26 -3.32 5.30
CA ALA A 38 -8.94 -3.35 4.69
C ALA A 38 -9.04 -2.84 3.26
N ASP A 39 -7.99 -2.18 2.80
CA ASP A 39 -7.85 -1.71 1.42
C ASP A 39 -6.36 -1.75 1.02
N VAL A 40 -6.04 -1.37 -0.22
CA VAL A 40 -4.73 -1.55 -0.83
C VAL A 40 -4.00 -0.22 -0.97
N ILE A 41 -2.72 -0.21 -0.66
CA ILE A 41 -1.77 0.82 -1.10
C ILE A 41 -0.93 0.22 -2.22
N ARG A 42 -0.73 0.99 -3.29
CA ARG A 42 -0.04 0.53 -4.49
C ARG A 42 1.07 1.49 -4.89
N LEU A 43 2.24 0.95 -5.14
CA LEU A 43 3.39 1.70 -5.65
C LEU A 43 3.83 1.09 -6.98
N THR A 44 3.83 1.89 -8.04
CA THR A 44 4.21 1.46 -9.39
C THR A 44 5.40 2.28 -9.88
N LEU A 45 6.46 1.61 -10.33
CA LEU A 45 7.61 2.23 -10.96
C LEU A 45 7.65 1.84 -12.44
N GLU A 46 7.29 2.77 -13.32
CA GLU A 46 7.15 2.56 -14.77
C GLU A 46 8.22 3.34 -15.54
N VAL A 47 8.53 2.91 -16.75
CA VAL A 47 9.51 3.59 -17.61
C VAL A 47 8.85 4.76 -18.32
N ASP A 48 9.41 5.96 -18.15
CA ASP A 48 8.88 7.23 -18.66
C ASP A 48 9.98 7.97 -19.44
N GLU A 49 10.39 7.40 -20.57
CA GLU A 49 11.50 7.92 -21.39
C GLU A 49 11.20 9.32 -21.95
N MET A 50 9.94 9.57 -22.34
CA MET A 50 9.50 10.84 -22.93
C MET A 50 8.92 11.82 -21.91
N GLY A 51 8.60 11.38 -20.69
CA GLY A 51 7.99 12.23 -19.66
C GLY A 51 6.47 12.37 -19.78
N ASP A 52 5.84 11.58 -20.65
CA ASP A 52 4.44 11.70 -21.06
C ASP A 52 3.49 10.87 -20.17
N ILE A 53 4.02 10.03 -19.28
CA ILE A 53 3.18 9.22 -18.39
C ILE A 53 2.55 10.12 -17.33
N THR A 54 1.22 10.27 -17.43
CA THR A 54 0.40 10.99 -16.46
C THR A 54 -0.04 10.03 -15.35
N PRO A 55 0.23 10.35 -14.07
CA PRO A 55 -0.25 9.54 -12.94
C PRO A 55 -1.78 9.56 -12.89
N THR A 56 -2.41 8.39 -12.97
CA THR A 56 -3.85 8.23 -12.87
C THR A 56 -4.22 7.22 -11.80
N ALA A 57 -5.39 7.38 -11.20
CA ALA A 57 -5.92 6.44 -10.21
C ALA A 57 -6.47 5.23 -10.97
N GLU A 58 -6.02 4.04 -10.61
CA GLU A 58 -6.64 2.81 -11.14
C GLU A 58 -7.70 2.26 -10.17
N ILE A 59 -7.67 2.67 -8.90
CA ILE A 59 -8.66 2.31 -7.90
C ILE A 59 -9.53 3.52 -7.60
N GLU A 60 -10.83 3.36 -7.79
CA GLU A 60 -11.80 4.43 -7.59
C GLU A 60 -11.74 4.96 -6.14
N GLY A 61 -11.67 6.29 -6.01
CA GLY A 61 -11.62 6.96 -4.71
C GLY A 61 -10.24 7.01 -4.05
N HIS A 62 -9.21 6.43 -4.68
CA HIS A 62 -7.84 6.55 -4.18
C HIS A 62 -7.22 7.90 -4.56
N GLN A 63 -6.32 8.36 -3.69
CA GLN A 63 -5.45 9.49 -3.94
C GLN A 63 -4.19 9.01 -4.66
N VAL A 64 -3.75 9.78 -5.65
CA VAL A 64 -2.58 9.43 -6.47
C VAL A 64 -1.52 10.50 -6.38
N ARG A 65 -0.26 10.07 -6.32
CA ARG A 65 0.92 10.91 -6.38
C ARG A 65 1.92 10.34 -7.37
N GLY A 66 2.30 11.15 -8.36
CA GLY A 66 3.38 10.82 -9.29
C GLY A 66 4.66 11.60 -8.99
N GLU A 67 5.80 10.95 -9.14
CA GLU A 67 7.14 11.51 -9.01
C GLU A 67 8.01 11.00 -10.17
N THR A 68 8.86 11.84 -10.76
CA THR A 68 9.84 11.39 -11.77
C THR A 68 11.12 11.02 -11.06
N VAL A 69 11.61 9.80 -11.27
CA VAL A 69 12.86 9.29 -10.73
C VAL A 69 13.83 9.00 -11.87
N VAL A 70 15.10 9.34 -11.68
CA VAL A 70 16.17 9.07 -12.65
C VAL A 70 17.06 7.95 -12.10
N LEU A 71 17.07 6.79 -12.77
CA LEU A 71 17.85 5.63 -12.35
C LEU A 71 19.13 5.53 -13.19
N PRO A 72 20.30 5.26 -12.59
CA PRO A 72 21.47 4.91 -13.39
C PRO A 72 21.24 3.57 -14.09
N ASN A 73 21.39 3.54 -15.42
CA ASN A 73 21.32 2.30 -16.19
C ASN A 73 22.59 1.47 -15.99
N LEU A 74 22.52 0.54 -15.03
CA LEU A 74 23.60 -0.39 -14.70
C LEU A 74 23.20 -1.85 -14.98
N TYR A 75 22.16 -2.09 -15.79
CA TYR A 75 21.63 -3.44 -16.02
C TYR A 75 22.59 -4.36 -16.77
N GLU A 76 23.57 -3.81 -17.50
CA GLU A 76 24.60 -4.60 -18.18
C GLU A 76 25.54 -5.27 -17.18
N THR A 77 25.98 -4.54 -16.15
CA THR A 77 26.98 -4.97 -15.18
C THR A 77 26.39 -5.46 -13.86
N HIS A 78 25.17 -5.03 -13.51
CA HIS A 78 24.49 -5.35 -12.26
C HIS A 78 23.11 -5.97 -12.50
N LYS A 79 22.67 -6.80 -11.56
CA LYS A 79 21.26 -7.13 -11.38
C LYS A 79 20.65 -6.07 -10.46
N VAL A 80 19.55 -5.46 -10.88
CA VAL A 80 18.87 -4.41 -10.13
C VAL A 80 17.61 -5.00 -9.49
N ILE A 81 17.45 -4.78 -8.19
CA ILE A 81 16.27 -5.18 -7.42
C ILE A 81 15.64 -3.93 -6.83
N ALA A 82 14.36 -3.72 -7.10
CA ALA A 82 13.56 -2.70 -6.46
C ALA A 82 13.03 -3.25 -5.13
N GLU A 83 13.36 -2.57 -4.05
CA GLU A 83 12.94 -2.92 -2.69
C GLU A 83 11.97 -1.86 -2.17
N ALA A 84 10.74 -2.25 -1.89
CA ALA A 84 9.73 -1.35 -1.36
C ALA A 84 9.31 -1.75 0.06
N ARG A 85 9.00 -0.77 0.89
CA ARG A 85 8.52 -0.97 2.26
C ARG A 85 7.50 0.09 2.63
N LEU A 86 6.42 -0.32 3.28
CA LEU A 86 5.45 0.56 3.90
C LEU A 86 5.61 0.50 5.42
N ASP A 87 5.90 1.65 6.04
CA ASP A 87 5.88 1.83 7.48
C ASP A 87 4.68 2.68 7.88
N MET A 88 3.75 2.11 8.65
CA MET A 88 2.59 2.83 9.15
C MET A 88 2.26 2.37 10.58
N ALA A 89 2.53 3.25 11.54
CA ALA A 89 2.38 2.92 12.96
C ALA A 89 0.91 2.68 13.33
N GLY A 90 0.64 1.62 14.11
CA GLY A 90 -0.70 1.26 14.58
C GLY A 90 -1.62 0.66 13.52
N ALA A 91 -1.18 0.56 12.27
CA ALA A 91 -1.89 -0.13 11.20
C ALA A 91 -1.42 -1.59 11.10
N GLN A 92 -2.30 -2.47 10.62
CA GLN A 92 -1.93 -3.82 10.21
C GLN A 92 -1.61 -3.80 8.72
N VAL A 93 -0.34 -4.01 8.36
CA VAL A 93 0.15 -3.95 6.97
C VAL A 93 0.54 -5.34 6.51
N LYS A 94 0.14 -5.73 5.29
CA LYS A 94 0.51 -7.01 4.68
C LYS A 94 0.91 -6.86 3.21
N PRO A 95 2.03 -7.42 2.75
CA PRO A 95 3.04 -8.14 3.55
C PRO A 95 3.80 -7.17 4.47
N GLU A 96 4.35 -7.71 5.55
CA GLU A 96 5.18 -6.95 6.49
C GLU A 96 6.64 -6.87 5.97
N GLY A 97 7.33 -5.77 6.29
CA GLY A 97 8.75 -5.61 5.97
C GLY A 97 9.02 -5.16 4.53
N VAL A 98 10.16 -5.60 4.00
CA VAL A 98 10.66 -5.20 2.67
C VAL A 98 10.21 -6.23 1.63
N ILE A 99 9.58 -5.76 0.56
CA ILE A 99 9.26 -6.54 -0.64
C ILE A 99 10.33 -6.23 -1.69
N GLY A 100 10.94 -7.26 -2.26
CA GLY A 100 11.94 -7.10 -3.32
C GLY A 100 11.46 -7.70 -4.64
N GLU A 101 11.50 -6.91 -5.71
CA GLU A 101 11.16 -7.34 -7.07
C GLU A 101 12.32 -7.05 -8.03
N ALA A 102 12.54 -7.93 -9.00
CA ALA A 102 13.59 -7.72 -10.01
C ALA A 102 13.19 -6.56 -10.92
N LEU A 103 14.08 -5.58 -11.07
CA LEU A 103 13.87 -4.46 -11.97
C LEU A 103 14.54 -4.76 -13.31
N LEU A 104 13.75 -5.11 -14.31
CA LEU A 104 14.25 -5.34 -15.66
C LEU A 104 14.19 -4.04 -16.49
N PRO A 105 15.10 -3.86 -17.47
CA PRO A 105 15.05 -2.72 -18.38
C PRO A 105 13.70 -2.64 -19.10
N GLY A 106 13.10 -1.44 -19.19
CA GLY A 106 11.83 -1.27 -19.91
C GLY A 106 10.59 -1.82 -19.19
N GLN A 107 10.75 -2.56 -18.08
CA GLN A 107 9.63 -3.18 -17.37
C GLN A 107 9.18 -2.35 -16.17
N ALA A 108 7.86 -2.29 -15.99
CA ALA A 108 7.24 -1.77 -14.79
C ALA A 108 7.31 -2.78 -13.65
N VAL A 109 7.45 -2.29 -12.41
CA VAL A 109 7.29 -3.09 -11.20
C VAL A 109 6.22 -2.47 -10.32
N THR A 110 5.39 -3.32 -9.70
CA THR A 110 4.30 -2.88 -8.85
C THR A 110 4.34 -3.59 -7.51
N PHE A 111 4.23 -2.82 -6.43
CA PHE A 111 4.16 -3.31 -5.06
C PHE A 111 2.77 -3.05 -4.49
N TYR A 112 2.28 -4.01 -3.71
CA TYR A 112 0.97 -3.95 -3.10
C TYR A 112 1.09 -4.19 -1.60
N TRP A 113 0.41 -3.36 -0.81
CA TRP A 113 0.19 -3.58 0.61
C TRP A 113 -1.30 -3.53 0.93
N SER A 114 -1.83 -4.57 1.55
CA SER A 114 -3.12 -4.52 2.21
C SER A 114 -2.95 -3.87 3.60
N VAL A 115 -3.71 -2.82 3.85
CA VAL A 115 -3.68 -2.06 5.11
C VAL A 115 -5.04 -2.15 5.79
N ARG A 116 -5.04 -2.48 7.09
CA ARG A 116 -6.22 -2.45 7.95
C ARG A 116 -5.97 -1.57 9.16
N LEU A 117 -6.92 -0.66 9.42
CA LEU A 117 -6.82 0.31 10.52
C LEU A 117 -7.74 -0.12 11.68
N PRO A 118 -7.16 -0.50 12.85
CA PRO A 118 -7.93 -1.09 13.95
C PRO A 118 -8.69 -0.07 14.80
N GLN A 119 -8.31 1.21 14.77
CA GLN A 119 -8.90 2.27 15.58
C GLN A 119 -9.22 3.49 14.72
N ALA A 120 -10.15 4.33 15.18
CA ALA A 120 -10.46 5.58 14.51
C ALA A 120 -9.33 6.60 14.74
N GLY A 121 -9.04 7.43 13.73
CA GLY A 121 -8.00 8.45 13.81
C GLY A 121 -7.18 8.58 12.52
N ARG A 122 -6.21 9.49 12.54
CA ARG A 122 -5.31 9.73 11.40
C ARG A 122 -4.08 8.85 11.50
N TYR A 123 -3.86 8.04 10.49
CA TYR A 123 -2.68 7.20 10.34
C TYR A 123 -1.73 7.85 9.36
N ARG A 124 -0.48 7.99 9.77
CA ARG A 124 0.61 8.48 8.94
C ARG A 124 1.57 7.35 8.68
N GLY A 125 1.96 7.20 7.43
CA GLY A 125 2.97 6.24 7.02
C GLY A 125 3.96 6.83 6.04
N THR A 126 5.03 6.07 5.82
CA THR A 126 6.04 6.37 4.83
C THR A 126 6.23 5.15 3.93
N VAL A 127 6.12 5.36 2.63
CA VAL A 127 6.47 4.39 1.60
C VAL A 127 7.90 4.66 1.17
N TRP A 128 8.76 3.69 1.39
CA TRP A 128 10.16 3.72 0.99
C TRP A 128 10.37 2.91 -0.28
N LEU A 129 11.17 3.44 -1.18
CA LEU A 129 11.70 2.71 -2.33
C LEU A 129 13.22 2.76 -2.30
N HIS A 130 13.85 1.60 -2.37
CA HIS A 130 15.29 1.43 -2.49
C HIS A 130 15.60 0.64 -3.77
N LEU A 131 16.79 0.86 -4.31
CA LEU A 131 17.36 0.01 -5.35
C LEU A 131 18.58 -0.69 -4.80
N ARG A 132 18.62 -2.01 -4.96
CA ARG A 132 19.76 -2.84 -4.67
C ARG A 132 20.42 -3.26 -5.98
N PHE A 133 21.70 -2.94 -6.13
CA PHE A 133 22.52 -3.26 -7.29
C PHE A 133 23.49 -4.37 -6.91
N ILE A 134 23.33 -5.54 -7.53
CA ILE A 134 24.16 -6.72 -7.27
C ILE A 134 25.08 -6.94 -8.49
N PRO A 135 26.41 -6.82 -8.34
CA PRO A 135 27.35 -7.05 -9.45
C PRO A 135 27.22 -8.47 -10.04
N LYS A 136 27.23 -8.61 -11.36
CA LYS A 136 27.14 -9.92 -12.02
C LYS A 136 28.43 -10.74 -11.90
N GLU A 137 29.57 -10.06 -11.86
CA GLU A 137 30.91 -10.68 -11.81
C GLU A 137 31.44 -10.85 -10.38
N GLY A 138 30.57 -10.66 -9.37
CA GLY A 138 30.96 -10.58 -7.96
C GLY A 138 31.45 -9.18 -7.58
N GLY A 139 31.34 -8.85 -6.30
CA GLY A 139 31.69 -7.51 -5.78
C GLY A 139 30.76 -7.06 -4.65
N GLU A 140 30.93 -5.81 -4.22
CA GLU A 140 30.07 -5.23 -3.18
C GLU A 140 28.69 -4.89 -3.72
N GLU A 141 27.66 -5.26 -2.98
CA GLU A 141 26.29 -4.84 -3.28
C GLU A 141 26.08 -3.39 -2.87
N LEU A 142 25.49 -2.59 -3.76
CA LEU A 142 25.13 -1.22 -3.48
C LEU A 142 23.63 -1.12 -3.20
N ARG A 143 23.24 -0.49 -2.10
CA ARG A 143 21.84 -0.17 -1.80
C ARG A 143 21.65 1.34 -1.74
N ARG A 144 20.71 1.87 -2.53
CA ARG A 144 20.43 3.31 -2.63
C ARG A 144 18.96 3.61 -2.37
N ALA A 145 18.67 4.55 -1.48
CA ALA A 145 17.32 5.07 -1.30
C ALA A 145 16.96 5.96 -2.50
N VAL A 146 15.79 5.68 -3.09
CA VAL A 146 15.27 6.39 -4.25
C VAL A 146 14.30 7.49 -3.83
N THR A 147 13.32 7.12 -3.01
CA THR A 147 12.32 8.06 -2.49
C THR A 147 11.79 7.61 -1.13
N ALA A 148 11.20 8.57 -0.43
CA ALA A 148 10.44 8.39 0.79
C ALA A 148 9.17 9.24 0.68
N GLN A 149 8.04 8.60 0.43
CA GLN A 149 6.76 9.30 0.23
C GLN A 149 5.87 9.13 1.45
N PHE A 150 5.36 10.26 1.94
CA PHE A 150 4.38 10.26 3.03
C PHE A 150 2.99 9.92 2.51
N VAL A 151 2.31 9.05 3.25
CA VAL A 151 0.89 8.72 3.06
C VAL A 151 0.13 9.01 4.33
N GLU A 152 -1.10 9.49 4.17
CA GLU A 152 -2.01 9.71 5.30
C GLU A 152 -3.36 9.09 4.97
N ILE A 153 -3.90 8.32 5.92
CA ILE A 153 -5.20 7.67 5.82
C ILE A 153 -6.01 8.01 7.07
N GLU A 154 -7.23 8.50 6.88
CA GLU A 154 -8.16 8.73 7.98
C GLU A 154 -9.05 7.51 8.22
N ALA A 155 -8.94 6.93 9.42
CA ALA A 155 -9.79 5.84 9.87
C ALA A 155 -11.09 6.39 10.47
N VAL A 156 -12.20 6.17 9.76
CA VAL A 156 -13.52 6.71 10.13
C VAL A 156 -14.47 5.62 10.64
N THR A 157 -15.45 6.03 11.44
CA THR A 157 -16.59 5.19 11.86
C THR A 157 -17.87 5.79 11.31
N LEU A 158 -18.86 4.95 11.00
CA LEU A 158 -20.18 5.42 10.56
C LEU A 158 -21.09 5.48 11.79
N PHE A 159 -21.46 6.68 12.25
CA PHE A 159 -22.25 6.87 13.49
C PHE A 159 -21.63 6.21 14.74
N GLY A 160 -20.29 6.16 14.83
CA GLY A 160 -19.58 5.46 15.91
C GLY A 160 -19.51 3.94 15.76
N LEU A 161 -20.07 3.38 14.68
CA LEU A 161 -20.01 1.94 14.38
C LEU A 161 -18.78 1.62 13.53
N THR A 162 -18.05 0.58 13.93
CA THR A 162 -17.00 -0.04 13.11
C THR A 162 -17.62 -0.78 11.92
N GLY A 163 -16.83 -1.11 10.88
CA GLY A 163 -17.32 -1.82 9.70
C GLY A 163 -18.07 -3.11 10.04
N ASN A 164 -17.58 -3.87 11.03
CA ASN A 164 -18.26 -5.09 11.50
C ASN A 164 -19.60 -4.83 12.18
N ALA A 165 -19.68 -3.80 13.03
CA ALA A 165 -20.92 -3.46 13.72
C ALA A 165 -22.00 -2.97 12.74
N ALA A 166 -21.61 -2.13 11.77
CA ALA A 166 -22.51 -1.66 10.73
C ALA A 166 -23.08 -2.83 9.88
N ARG A 167 -22.23 -3.80 9.51
CA ARG A 167 -22.67 -5.03 8.81
C ARG A 167 -23.66 -5.85 9.63
N LEU A 168 -23.43 -6.01 10.95
CA LEU A 168 -24.33 -6.74 11.84
C LEU A 168 -25.70 -6.05 11.97
N VAL A 169 -25.70 -4.73 12.18
CA VAL A 169 -26.94 -3.93 12.25
C VAL A 169 -27.70 -4.03 10.93
N GLY A 170 -27.00 -3.92 9.80
CA GLY A 170 -27.59 -4.10 8.47
C GLY A 170 -28.20 -5.50 8.27
N ALA A 171 -27.51 -6.55 8.70
CA ALA A 171 -28.01 -7.93 8.62
C ALA A 171 -29.26 -8.15 9.49
N LEU A 172 -29.25 -7.66 10.73
CA LEU A 172 -30.40 -7.72 11.64
C LEU A 172 -31.60 -6.91 11.09
N GLY A 173 -31.35 -5.70 10.60
CA GLY A 173 -32.37 -4.86 9.99
C GLY A 173 -33.00 -5.52 8.77
N SER A 174 -32.19 -6.15 7.92
CA SER A 174 -32.65 -6.87 6.73
C SER A 174 -33.52 -8.09 7.10
N ALA A 175 -33.13 -8.85 8.13
CA ALA A 175 -33.91 -9.98 8.62
C ALA A 175 -35.27 -9.53 9.21
N ILE A 176 -35.27 -8.50 10.04
CA ILE A 176 -36.50 -7.93 10.64
C ILE A 176 -37.41 -7.38 9.54
N GLY A 177 -36.87 -6.62 8.60
CA GLY A 177 -37.61 -6.08 7.45
C GLY A 177 -38.23 -7.18 6.59
N SER A 178 -37.50 -8.28 6.37
CA SER A 178 -38.00 -9.44 5.62
C SER A 178 -39.17 -10.13 6.33
N VAL A 179 -39.10 -10.29 7.66
CA VAL A 179 -40.19 -10.90 8.44
C VAL A 179 -41.43 -10.00 8.49
N LEU A 180 -41.24 -8.68 8.60
CA LEU A 180 -42.33 -7.70 8.62
C LEU A 180 -42.99 -7.54 7.24
N GLY A 181 -42.21 -7.63 6.16
CA GLY A 181 -42.69 -7.50 4.78
C GLY A 181 -43.38 -8.75 4.23
N PHE A 182 -43.33 -9.88 4.94
CA PHE A 182 -43.93 -11.12 4.47
C PHE A 182 -45.44 -11.20 4.83
N PRO A 183 -46.30 -11.68 3.91
CA PRO A 183 -47.75 -11.77 4.11
C PRO A 183 -48.23 -12.66 5.27
N PHE A 184 -47.34 -13.34 6.00
CA PHE A 184 -47.67 -14.15 7.19
C PHE A 184 -47.40 -13.45 8.53
N PHE A 185 -47.01 -12.16 8.55
CA PHE A 185 -46.66 -11.44 9.80
C PHE A 185 -47.78 -11.52 10.85
N GLY A 186 -49.04 -11.44 10.42
CA GLY A 186 -50.20 -11.57 11.29
C GLY A 186 -50.28 -12.93 12.01
N ASP A 187 -49.84 -14.02 11.37
CA ASP A 187 -49.91 -15.37 11.95
C ASP A 187 -48.78 -15.61 12.97
N VAL A 188 -47.57 -15.08 12.72
CA VAL A 188 -46.46 -15.11 13.67
C VAL A 188 -46.83 -14.36 14.95
N PHE A 189 -47.42 -13.17 14.82
CA PHE A 189 -47.86 -12.37 15.96
C PHE A 189 -48.96 -13.07 16.78
N ARG A 190 -49.93 -13.69 16.10
CA ARG A 190 -51.03 -14.44 16.74
C ARG A 190 -50.51 -15.67 17.50
N TRP A 191 -49.49 -16.34 16.97
CA TRP A 191 -48.82 -17.47 17.64
C TRP A 191 -48.02 -17.03 18.88
N LEU A 192 -47.25 -15.95 18.78
CA LEU A 192 -46.49 -15.38 19.90
C LEU A 192 -47.41 -14.93 21.05
N TRP A 193 -48.53 -14.28 20.73
CA TRP A 193 -49.50 -13.85 21.74
C TRP A 193 -50.18 -15.04 22.43
N LYS A 194 -50.49 -16.11 21.70
CA LYS A 194 -51.03 -17.36 22.27
C LYS A 194 -50.05 -17.99 23.27
N ARG A 195 -48.74 -18.04 22.95
CA ARG A 195 -47.71 -18.57 23.88
C ARG A 195 -47.57 -17.73 25.15
N ARG A 196 -47.69 -16.40 25.07
CA ARG A 196 -47.60 -15.52 26.24
C ARG A 196 -48.84 -15.59 27.14
N LYS A 197 -50.02 -15.84 26.57
CA LYS A 197 -51.26 -16.06 27.34
C LYS A 197 -51.29 -17.42 28.05
N ALA A 198 -50.68 -18.46 27.46
CA ALA A 198 -50.57 -19.78 28.08
C ALA A 198 -49.69 -19.77 29.35
N ARG A 199 -48.69 -18.90 29.42
CA ARG A 199 -47.79 -18.76 30.58
C ARG A 199 -48.33 -17.88 31.73
N ARG A 200 -49.51 -17.30 31.60
CA ARG A 200 -50.17 -16.45 32.62
C ARG A 200 -51.36 -17.15 33.30
N ARG A 201 -51.51 -18.46 33.08
CA ARG A 201 -52.65 -19.26 33.54
C ARG A 201 -52.23 -20.50 34.34
N ASP A 202 -51.03 -20.46 34.90
CA ASP A 202 -50.53 -21.26 36.03
C ASP A 202 -50.16 -20.27 37.15
#